data_AF-A0AA88IF79-F1
#
_entry.id   AF-A0AA88IF79-F1
#
_cell.length_a   1.000
_cell.length_b   1.000
_cell.length_c   1.000
_cell.angle_alpha   90.00
_cell.angle_beta   90.00
_cell.angle_gamma   90.00
#
_symmetry.space_group_name_H-M   'P 1'
#
loop_
_entity.id
_entity.type
_entity.pdbx_description
1 polymer ?
#
loop_
_entity_poly.entity_id
_entity_poly.type
_entity_poly.pdbx_seq_one_letter_code
_entity_poly.pdbx_strand_id
1 'polypeptide(L)'
;MFSLYVIGLYVTLCASQNTGTLNIETPLPMNIQVCSAPGSCQNEAGGIVLDAHWRWYHKIDDYDNCYVGNIWNSALCPDPDSCTANCAIEGIDQSEWGGTSTGNELSIRLVTQGQHSRNVGARTYLLDSSLQKYYMFKLINREFTFDVDVSQLACGMNGALYFVEMEADGGASRFPTNKGGAKYGTGYCDAQCPHSVKYINGKANSGNWEPSPTDPISEQTQCEGIECGDNASGDRYNGVCDKDGCDFASYRLGDRSYYGTGSNFKVDTSRKVTVVTQFITSDGTDNGDLQEIRRFYVQDGQRIENSFTNLPGLSSYDSITEDFCIESKRIFGDFDHHSQLGGLKEMGEALRRGVVLVFSLWTDHEANMLWLDSNYPVDANPSNPGVSRGPCPTDSGVPQDVENANPDATVRFSNIKFGAIGSTT
;
A
#
# COMPACT_ATOMS: atom_id res chain seq x y z
N MET A 1 23.04 -66.11 -1.69
CA MET A 1 23.56 -64.85 -2.26
C MET A 1 22.48 -63.80 -1.98
N PHE A 2 22.63 -63.04 -0.89
CA PHE A 2 21.67 -62.01 -0.48
C PHE A 2 22.00 -60.72 -1.22
N SER A 3 21.09 -60.24 -2.07
CA SER A 3 21.20 -58.93 -2.72
C SER A 3 20.48 -57.90 -1.88
N LEU A 4 21.26 -56.99 -1.28
CA LEU A 4 20.77 -55.83 -0.54
C LEU A 4 20.45 -54.72 -1.56
N TYR A 5 19.17 -54.41 -1.77
CA TYR A 5 18.77 -53.25 -2.56
C TYR A 5 18.77 -52.02 -1.65
N VAL A 6 19.76 -51.14 -1.85
CA VAL A 6 19.75 -49.80 -1.28
C VAL A 6 18.80 -48.96 -2.13
N ILE A 7 17.59 -48.72 -1.61
CA ILE A 7 16.68 -47.72 -2.16
C ILE A 7 17.26 -46.36 -1.78
N GLY A 8 17.94 -45.71 -2.73
CA GLY A 8 18.37 -44.33 -2.59
C GLY A 8 17.15 -43.44 -2.45
N LEU A 9 16.97 -42.85 -1.26
CA LEU A 9 16.02 -41.78 -1.04
C LEU A 9 16.56 -40.56 -1.80
N TYR A 10 16.02 -40.27 -2.98
CA TYR A 10 16.22 -38.97 -3.60
C TYR A 10 15.49 -37.96 -2.73
N VAL A 11 16.23 -37.21 -1.91
CA VAL A 11 15.72 -36.02 -1.25
C VAL A 11 15.47 -35.01 -2.38
N THR A 12 14.22 -34.86 -2.78
CA THR A 12 13.80 -33.72 -3.59
C THR A 12 14.10 -32.48 -2.74
N LEU A 13 15.09 -31.67 -3.15
CA LEU A 13 15.27 -30.34 -2.58
C LEU A 13 14.00 -29.55 -2.88
N CYS A 14 13.14 -29.35 -1.88
CA CYS A 14 12.08 -28.35 -1.99
C CYS A 14 12.76 -26.99 -2.10
N ALA A 15 12.58 -26.32 -3.24
CA ALA A 15 12.99 -24.92 -3.43
C ALA A 15 12.35 -24.05 -2.34
N SER A 16 13.12 -23.28 -1.58
CA SER A 16 12.58 -22.32 -0.59
C SER A 16 13.16 -20.94 -0.81
N GLN A 17 12.33 -19.88 -0.78
CA GLN A 17 12.80 -18.51 -0.59
C GLN A 17 13.50 -18.44 0.76
N ASN A 18 14.82 -18.40 0.73
CA ASN A 18 15.66 -18.47 1.92
C ASN A 18 15.81 -17.08 2.54
N THR A 19 16.22 -17.03 3.81
CA THR A 19 16.66 -15.79 4.45
C THR A 19 18.17 -15.75 4.44
N GLY A 20 18.72 -14.60 4.05
CA GLY A 20 20.15 -14.34 4.14
C GLY A 20 20.62 -14.24 5.60
N THR A 21 21.93 -14.13 5.78
CA THR A 21 22.57 -14.06 7.11
C THR A 21 23.64 -12.97 7.21
N LEU A 22 23.85 -12.21 6.15
CA LEU A 22 24.82 -11.12 6.06
C LEU A 22 24.31 -9.90 6.82
N ASN A 23 23.01 -9.59 6.73
CA ASN A 23 22.37 -8.49 7.44
C ASN A 23 21.25 -9.00 8.36
N ILE A 24 21.30 -8.60 9.64
CA ILE A 24 20.26 -8.96 10.60
C ILE A 24 19.06 -8.03 10.41
N GLU A 25 17.91 -8.61 10.09
CA GLU A 25 16.66 -7.84 10.01
C GLU A 25 16.27 -7.26 11.37
N THR A 26 16.18 -5.93 11.41
CA THR A 26 15.86 -5.15 12.62
C THR A 26 14.79 -4.10 12.31
N PRO A 27 13.50 -4.43 12.48
CA PRO A 27 12.39 -3.50 12.26
C PRO A 27 12.54 -2.21 13.08
N LEU A 28 12.10 -1.08 12.52
CA LEU A 28 12.10 0.20 13.24
C LEU A 28 11.03 0.18 14.35
N PRO A 29 11.32 0.59 15.59
CA PRO A 29 10.30 0.56 16.65
C PRO A 29 9.19 1.57 16.35
N MET A 30 7.92 1.19 16.47
CA MET A 30 6.80 2.13 16.35
C MET A 30 5.65 1.72 17.26
N ASN A 31 5.20 2.64 18.10
CA ASN A 31 4.05 2.40 18.97
C ASN A 31 2.77 2.92 18.32
N ILE A 32 1.68 2.17 18.51
CA ILE A 32 0.31 2.64 18.27
C ILE A 32 -0.43 2.80 19.60
N GLN A 33 -1.64 3.35 19.58
CA GLN A 33 -2.50 3.38 20.76
C GLN A 33 -3.85 2.71 20.47
N VAL A 34 -4.28 1.85 21.40
CA VAL A 34 -5.61 1.22 21.36
C VAL A 34 -6.52 1.96 22.35
N CYS A 35 -7.60 2.53 21.86
CA CYS A 35 -8.49 3.43 22.61
C CYS A 35 -9.84 2.78 22.91
N SER A 36 -10.34 2.95 24.13
CA SER A 36 -11.67 2.49 24.55
C SER A 36 -12.67 3.64 24.71
N ALA A 37 -12.18 4.86 24.98
CA ALA A 37 -12.95 6.09 25.11
C ALA A 37 -12.02 7.30 24.87
N PRO A 38 -12.55 8.52 24.63
CA PRO A 38 -11.74 9.73 24.54
C PRO A 38 -10.74 9.86 25.70
N GLY A 39 -9.48 10.10 25.38
CA GLY A 39 -8.39 10.20 26.36
C GLY A 39 -8.03 8.91 27.10
N SER A 40 -8.66 7.78 26.77
CA SER A 40 -8.44 6.46 27.39
C SER A 40 -7.83 5.49 26.39
N CYS A 41 -6.54 5.67 26.12
CA CYS A 41 -5.77 4.84 25.20
C CYS A 41 -4.59 4.15 25.88
N GLN A 42 -4.28 2.93 25.46
CA GLN A 42 -3.11 2.18 25.89
C GLN A 42 -2.11 2.08 24.75
N ASN A 43 -0.83 2.29 25.05
CA ASN A 43 0.21 2.11 24.04
C ASN A 43 0.42 0.61 23.78
N GLU A 44 0.51 0.26 22.51
CA GLU A 44 0.89 -1.06 22.06
C GLU A 44 2.17 -0.94 21.24
N ALA A 45 3.21 -1.66 21.66
CA ALA A 45 4.49 -1.66 20.98
C ALA A 45 4.41 -2.52 19.72
N GLY A 46 5.00 -2.03 18.64
CA GLY A 46 5.15 -2.74 17.39
C GLY A 46 6.45 -2.34 16.70
N GLY A 47 6.57 -2.73 15.44
CA GLY A 47 7.70 -2.35 14.60
C GLY A 47 7.29 -2.10 13.16
N ILE A 48 8.10 -1.37 12.43
CA ILE A 48 7.93 -1.11 11.00
C ILE A 48 8.94 -1.97 10.24
N VAL A 49 8.40 -2.80 9.36
CA VAL A 49 9.18 -3.67 8.48
C VAL A 49 9.05 -3.18 7.04
N LEU A 50 10.17 -3.18 6.32
CA LEU A 50 10.19 -2.85 4.90
C LEU A 50 9.68 -4.04 4.08
N ASP A 51 8.91 -3.73 3.03
CA ASP A 51 8.45 -4.67 2.03
C ASP A 51 9.61 -5.44 1.37
N ALA A 52 9.36 -6.73 1.12
CA ALA A 52 10.32 -7.65 0.52
C ALA A 52 10.89 -7.18 -0.83
N HIS A 53 10.10 -6.45 -1.60
CA HIS A 53 10.46 -5.89 -2.90
C HIS A 53 11.73 -5.03 -2.84
N TRP A 54 11.93 -4.27 -1.77
CA TRP A 54 13.09 -3.39 -1.60
C TRP A 54 14.35 -4.10 -1.10
N ARG A 55 14.25 -5.36 -0.73
CA ARG A 55 15.35 -6.08 -0.12
C ARG A 55 16.33 -6.59 -1.16
N TRP A 56 17.55 -6.75 -0.72
CA TRP A 56 18.58 -7.40 -1.51
C TRP A 56 18.28 -8.90 -1.62
N TYR A 57 18.27 -9.40 -2.86
CA TYR A 57 18.20 -10.82 -3.18
C TYR A 57 19.52 -11.29 -3.78
N HIS A 58 20.16 -12.24 -3.12
CA HIS A 58 21.43 -12.80 -3.55
C HIS A 58 21.43 -14.32 -3.47
N LYS A 59 22.38 -14.93 -4.15
CA LYS A 59 22.63 -16.35 -4.07
C LYS A 59 22.99 -16.76 -2.65
N ILE A 60 22.41 -17.86 -2.18
CA ILE A 60 22.68 -18.42 -0.85
C ILE A 60 24.18 -18.64 -0.65
N ASP A 61 24.66 -18.28 0.54
CA ASP A 61 26.07 -18.40 0.95
C ASP A 61 27.08 -17.69 0.01
N ASP A 62 26.62 -16.70 -0.76
CA ASP A 62 27.40 -15.95 -1.74
C ASP A 62 26.92 -14.49 -1.83
N TYR A 63 27.58 -13.65 -2.62
CA TYR A 63 27.23 -12.23 -2.83
C TYR A 63 26.67 -11.93 -4.22
N ASP A 64 26.60 -12.95 -5.09
CA ASP A 64 26.06 -12.81 -6.44
C ASP A 64 24.57 -12.42 -6.40
N ASN A 65 24.24 -11.29 -7.00
CA ASN A 65 22.87 -10.80 -7.04
C ASN A 65 21.98 -11.73 -7.87
N CYS A 66 20.83 -12.09 -7.29
CA CYS A 66 19.75 -12.74 -8.01
C CYS A 66 18.90 -11.76 -8.82
N TYR A 67 18.88 -10.49 -8.41
CA TYR A 67 18.15 -9.43 -9.06
C TYR A 67 18.95 -8.12 -8.99
N VAL A 68 19.13 -7.44 -10.12
CA VAL A 68 19.89 -6.17 -10.23
C VAL A 68 19.14 -5.19 -11.12
N GLY A 69 18.99 -3.95 -10.65
CA GLY A 69 18.19 -2.96 -11.36
C GLY A 69 16.77 -3.50 -11.50
N ASN A 70 16.39 -3.85 -12.73
CA ASN A 70 15.08 -4.38 -13.08
C ASN A 70 15.13 -5.78 -13.73
N ILE A 71 16.20 -6.56 -13.51
CA ILE A 71 16.44 -7.84 -14.21
C ILE A 71 16.87 -8.95 -13.21
N TRP A 72 16.30 -10.14 -13.38
CA TRP A 72 16.75 -11.36 -12.71
C TRP A 72 18.01 -11.94 -13.37
N ASN A 73 18.94 -12.46 -12.57
CA ASN A 73 20.13 -13.15 -13.05
C ASN A 73 19.74 -14.51 -13.66
N SER A 74 19.76 -14.63 -14.98
CA SER A 74 19.30 -15.82 -15.69
C SER A 74 20.09 -17.10 -15.37
N ALA A 75 21.31 -17.00 -14.84
CA ALA A 75 22.09 -18.17 -14.42
C ALA A 75 21.60 -18.73 -13.06
N LEU A 76 21.14 -17.85 -12.17
CA LEU A 76 20.60 -18.21 -10.86
C LEU A 76 19.09 -18.44 -10.90
N CYS A 77 18.42 -17.75 -11.81
CA CYS A 77 16.97 -17.71 -11.98
C CYS A 77 16.54 -18.09 -13.40
N PRO A 78 16.90 -19.28 -13.92
CA PRO A 78 16.44 -19.75 -15.23
C PRO A 78 14.93 -20.05 -15.24
N ASP A 79 14.35 -20.32 -14.07
CA ASP A 79 12.93 -20.54 -13.85
C ASP A 79 12.58 -20.16 -12.38
N PRO A 80 11.30 -19.96 -12.05
CA PRO A 80 10.84 -19.61 -10.70
C PRO A 80 11.31 -20.55 -9.59
N ASP A 81 11.31 -21.86 -9.83
CA ASP A 81 11.66 -22.85 -8.80
C ASP A 81 13.16 -22.84 -8.52
N SER A 82 13.98 -22.81 -9.57
CA SER A 82 15.43 -22.66 -9.46
C SER A 82 15.82 -21.34 -8.79
N CYS A 83 15.18 -20.24 -9.19
CA CYS A 83 15.42 -18.92 -8.59
C CYS A 83 15.07 -18.92 -7.09
N THR A 84 13.93 -19.49 -6.74
CA THR A 84 13.51 -19.66 -5.35
C THR A 84 14.54 -20.48 -4.57
N ALA A 85 15.00 -21.60 -5.12
CA ALA A 85 15.96 -22.48 -4.48
C ALA A 85 17.36 -21.87 -4.30
N ASN A 86 17.78 -21.01 -5.22
CA ASN A 86 19.15 -20.47 -5.26
C ASN A 86 19.31 -19.17 -4.49
N CYS A 87 18.22 -18.43 -4.26
CA CYS A 87 18.25 -17.06 -3.76
C CYS A 87 17.76 -16.93 -2.32
N ALA A 88 18.27 -15.92 -1.63
CA ALA A 88 17.91 -15.55 -0.28
C ALA A 88 17.55 -14.06 -0.21
N ILE A 89 16.57 -13.72 0.64
CA ILE A 89 16.19 -12.35 0.97
C ILE A 89 16.95 -11.87 2.21
N GLU A 90 17.58 -10.71 2.14
CA GLU A 90 18.39 -10.18 3.25
C GLU A 90 17.64 -9.24 4.19
N GLY A 91 18.21 -9.09 5.39
CA GLY A 91 17.90 -7.94 6.24
C GLY A 91 18.33 -6.64 5.55
N ILE A 92 17.75 -5.51 5.96
CA ILE A 92 18.10 -4.21 5.37
C ILE A 92 18.78 -3.30 6.39
N ASP A 93 19.86 -2.64 5.98
CA ASP A 93 20.45 -1.55 6.75
C ASP A 93 19.51 -0.34 6.69
N GLN A 94 19.20 0.25 7.86
CA GLN A 94 18.27 1.37 7.96
C GLN A 94 18.73 2.60 7.17
N SER A 95 20.04 2.72 6.90
CA SER A 95 20.61 3.78 6.07
C SER A 95 20.34 3.63 4.56
N GLU A 96 19.86 2.48 4.10
CA GLU A 96 19.71 2.20 2.65
C GLU A 96 18.33 2.53 2.07
N TRP A 97 17.29 2.70 2.89
CA TRP A 97 15.92 2.88 2.37
C TRP A 97 15.19 4.15 2.83
N GLY A 98 15.77 4.94 3.73
CA GLY A 98 15.27 6.29 4.04
C GLY A 98 14.16 6.38 5.08
N GLY A 99 13.82 5.25 5.71
CA GLY A 99 12.86 5.23 6.81
C GLY A 99 13.51 5.46 8.16
N THR A 100 12.87 6.28 8.99
CA THR A 100 13.26 6.44 10.40
C THR A 100 12.02 6.43 11.28
N SER A 101 12.13 5.88 12.49
CA SER A 101 11.05 5.96 13.47
C SER A 101 11.55 6.53 14.79
N THR A 102 10.78 7.43 15.39
CA THR A 102 11.04 7.98 16.72
C THR A 102 9.74 8.01 17.51
N GLY A 103 9.67 7.20 18.58
CA GLY A 103 8.48 7.10 19.43
C GLY A 103 7.27 6.54 18.68
N ASN A 104 6.37 7.41 18.26
CA ASN A 104 5.14 7.09 17.55
C ASN A 104 5.06 7.72 16.16
N GLU A 105 6.18 8.19 15.60
CA GLU A 105 6.28 8.77 14.26
C GLU A 105 7.20 7.94 13.36
N LEU A 106 6.70 7.57 12.18
CA LEU A 106 7.45 7.04 11.05
C LEU A 106 7.64 8.16 10.01
N SER A 107 8.87 8.38 9.58
CA SER A 107 9.22 9.23 8.45
C SER A 107 9.71 8.37 7.29
N ILE A 108 9.27 8.65 6.07
CA ILE A 108 9.73 8.01 4.84
C ILE A 108 10.18 9.10 3.87
N ARG A 109 11.46 9.08 3.50
CA ARG A 109 12.05 9.99 2.50
C ARG A 109 11.96 9.39 1.10
N LEU A 110 11.71 10.24 0.09
CA LEU A 110 11.53 9.81 -1.29
C LEU A 110 12.80 9.18 -1.87
N VAL A 111 13.94 9.88 -1.85
CA VAL A 111 15.19 9.37 -2.42
C VAL A 111 16.22 9.16 -1.32
N THR A 112 16.78 7.96 -1.26
CA THR A 112 17.90 7.62 -0.36
C THR A 112 19.07 7.09 -1.17
N GLN A 113 20.20 7.78 -1.06
CA GLN A 113 21.45 7.35 -1.67
C GLN A 113 22.24 6.52 -0.65
N GLY A 114 22.14 5.21 -0.75
CA GLY A 114 22.97 4.26 -0.01
C GLY A 114 24.38 4.14 -0.61
N GLN A 115 25.25 3.40 0.07
CA GLN A 115 26.62 3.15 -0.41
C GLN A 115 26.63 2.32 -1.71
N HIS A 116 25.65 1.42 -1.86
CA HIS A 116 25.59 0.45 -2.96
C HIS A 116 24.32 0.57 -3.83
N SER A 117 23.37 1.42 -3.44
CA SER A 117 22.08 1.54 -4.10
C SER A 117 21.56 2.98 -4.07
N ARG A 118 20.71 3.31 -5.05
CA ARG A 118 19.82 4.47 -4.99
C ARG A 118 18.42 3.93 -4.78
N ASN A 119 17.85 4.18 -3.61
CA ASN A 119 16.49 3.80 -3.28
C ASN A 119 15.52 4.95 -3.60
N VAL A 120 14.39 4.62 -4.23
CA VAL A 120 13.29 5.55 -4.49
C VAL A 120 12.02 4.97 -3.90
N GLY A 121 11.35 5.77 -3.07
CA GLY A 121 10.17 5.39 -2.35
C GLY A 121 10.41 4.26 -1.34
N ALA A 122 9.34 3.91 -0.63
CA ALA A 122 9.32 2.73 0.21
C ALA A 122 7.88 2.30 0.44
N ARG A 123 7.70 1.01 0.73
CA ARG A 123 6.47 0.46 1.29
C ARG A 123 6.80 -0.32 2.55
N THR A 124 6.06 -0.07 3.62
CA THR A 124 6.31 -0.67 4.93
C THR A 124 5.03 -1.13 5.60
N TYR A 125 5.17 -2.03 6.57
CA TYR A 125 4.06 -2.62 7.30
C TYR A 125 4.24 -2.47 8.80
N LEU A 126 3.13 -2.42 9.54
CA LEU A 126 3.15 -2.52 10.99
C LEU A 126 3.21 -3.99 11.43
N LEU A 127 4.25 -4.35 12.17
CA LEU A 127 4.39 -5.60 12.92
C LEU A 127 3.80 -5.49 14.31
N ASP A 128 3.29 -6.61 14.83
CA ASP A 128 2.87 -6.75 16.22
C ASP A 128 4.07 -6.73 17.20
N SER A 129 3.77 -6.79 18.49
CA SER A 129 4.78 -6.77 19.57
C SER A 129 5.79 -7.93 19.52
N SER A 130 5.51 -9.01 18.79
CA SER A 130 6.46 -10.11 18.59
C SER A 130 7.51 -9.81 17.53
N LEU A 131 7.24 -8.82 16.66
CA LEU A 131 8.02 -8.50 15.47
C LEU A 131 8.14 -9.68 14.48
N GLN A 132 7.28 -10.70 14.59
CA GLN A 132 7.25 -11.86 13.70
C GLN A 132 6.01 -11.91 12.81
N LYS A 133 4.97 -11.15 13.15
CA LYS A 133 3.70 -11.08 12.41
C LYS A 133 3.28 -9.64 12.20
N TYR A 134 2.52 -9.39 11.15
CA TYR A 134 1.84 -8.13 10.97
C TYR A 134 0.79 -7.92 12.06
N TYR A 135 0.61 -6.66 12.44
CA TYR A 135 -0.49 -6.24 13.27
C TYR A 135 -1.78 -6.28 12.45
N MET A 136 -2.72 -7.14 12.84
CA MET A 136 -3.99 -7.32 12.14
C MET A 136 -5.05 -6.39 12.72
N PHE A 137 -5.49 -5.41 11.93
CA PHE A 137 -6.58 -4.51 12.28
C PHE A 137 -7.93 -5.09 11.88
N LYS A 138 -8.87 -5.16 12.83
CA LYS A 138 -10.27 -5.47 12.55
C LYS A 138 -11.07 -4.18 12.61
N LEU A 139 -11.39 -3.61 11.45
CA LEU A 139 -11.83 -2.22 11.35
C LEU A 139 -13.35 -2.04 11.38
N ILE A 140 -14.13 -3.10 11.23
CA ILE A 140 -15.59 -3.03 11.29
C ILE A 140 -16.06 -2.47 12.65
N ASN A 141 -16.92 -1.45 12.59
CA ASN A 141 -17.44 -0.74 13.78
C ASN A 141 -16.32 -0.13 14.65
N ARG A 142 -15.28 0.40 14.00
CA ARG A 142 -14.12 1.03 14.65
C ARG A 142 -13.80 2.37 14.02
N GLU A 143 -12.94 3.10 14.72
CA GLU A 143 -12.31 4.33 14.27
C GLU A 143 -10.80 4.14 14.21
N PHE A 144 -10.21 4.57 13.10
CA PHE A 144 -8.77 4.59 12.88
C PHE A 144 -8.33 6.03 12.62
N THR A 145 -7.30 6.44 13.34
CA THR A 145 -6.82 7.83 13.36
C THR A 145 -5.32 7.87 13.31
N PHE A 146 -4.78 8.86 12.62
CA PHE A 146 -3.35 9.14 12.58
C PHE A 146 -3.12 10.62 12.33
N ASP A 147 -1.97 11.11 12.73
CA ASP A 147 -1.44 12.40 12.31
C ASP A 147 -0.58 12.20 11.06
N VAL A 148 -0.66 13.13 10.11
CA VAL A 148 0.17 13.12 8.90
C VAL A 148 0.73 14.50 8.60
N ASP A 149 2.00 14.53 8.21
CA ASP A 149 2.64 15.70 7.61
C ASP A 149 3.01 15.36 6.16
N VAL A 150 2.34 16.03 5.23
CA VAL A 150 2.55 15.94 3.78
C VAL A 150 3.09 17.25 3.20
N SER A 151 3.55 18.18 4.04
CA SER A 151 3.94 19.54 3.62
C SER A 151 5.09 19.58 2.61
N GLN A 152 5.85 18.48 2.50
CA GLN A 152 6.96 18.33 1.55
C GLN A 152 6.57 17.59 0.26
N LEU A 153 5.32 17.11 0.14
CA LEU A 153 4.87 16.36 -1.02
C LEU A 153 4.27 17.33 -2.04
N ALA A 154 4.96 17.47 -3.16
CA ALA A 154 4.52 18.19 -4.36
C ALA A 154 3.73 17.28 -5.32
N CYS A 155 3.25 17.86 -6.42
CA CYS A 155 2.60 17.13 -7.52
C CYS A 155 3.43 15.93 -7.97
N GLY A 156 2.78 14.80 -8.24
CA GLY A 156 3.46 13.57 -8.67
C GLY A 156 3.92 12.63 -7.56
N MET A 157 3.79 13.02 -6.30
CA MET A 157 4.14 12.19 -5.14
C MET A 157 2.90 11.73 -4.40
N ASN A 158 2.96 10.53 -3.82
CA ASN A 158 1.90 10.01 -2.97
C ASN A 158 2.46 9.39 -1.70
N GLY A 159 2.20 10.06 -0.58
CA GLY A 159 2.39 9.51 0.76
C GLY A 159 1.12 8.76 1.18
N ALA A 160 1.06 7.46 0.93
CA ALA A 160 -0.15 6.67 1.16
C ALA A 160 -0.10 5.89 2.48
N LEU A 161 -1.21 5.92 3.20
CA LEU A 161 -1.50 5.04 4.33
C LEU A 161 -2.79 4.29 4.02
N TYR A 162 -2.74 2.97 3.99
CA TYR A 162 -3.85 2.13 3.56
C TYR A 162 -3.81 0.75 4.22
N PHE A 163 -4.85 -0.05 3.97
CA PHE A 163 -4.97 -1.40 4.49
C PHE A 163 -5.09 -2.40 3.35
N VAL A 164 -4.51 -3.59 3.53
CA VAL A 164 -4.58 -4.71 2.58
C VAL A 164 -4.87 -6.02 3.30
N GLU A 165 -5.54 -6.95 2.62
CA GLU A 165 -5.88 -8.27 3.16
C GLU A 165 -4.71 -9.27 3.03
N MET A 166 -3.56 -8.89 3.58
CA MET A 166 -2.41 -9.78 3.70
C MET A 166 -2.57 -10.73 4.88
N GLU A 167 -1.98 -11.92 4.78
CA GLU A 167 -1.89 -12.84 5.91
C GLU A 167 -0.94 -12.32 6.99
N ALA A 168 -1.29 -12.53 8.26
CA ALA A 168 -0.53 -12.04 9.40
C ALA A 168 0.95 -12.51 9.43
N ASP A 169 1.27 -13.66 8.85
CA ASP A 169 2.64 -14.19 8.77
C ASP A 169 3.31 -13.96 7.40
N GLY A 170 2.71 -13.14 6.53
CA GLY A 170 3.19 -12.89 5.18
C GLY A 170 3.08 -14.10 4.24
N GLY A 171 2.24 -15.09 4.58
CA GLY A 171 2.01 -16.31 3.81
C GLY A 171 2.94 -17.47 4.18
N ALA A 172 3.78 -17.32 5.20
CA ALA A 172 4.79 -18.33 5.58
C ALA A 172 4.16 -19.70 5.96
N SER A 173 2.99 -19.71 6.59
CA SER A 173 2.31 -20.97 6.95
C SER A 173 1.69 -21.69 5.75
N ARG A 174 1.18 -20.95 4.75
CA ARG A 174 0.61 -21.53 3.52
C ARG A 174 1.66 -21.94 2.51
N PHE A 175 2.78 -21.22 2.45
CA PHE A 175 3.84 -21.43 1.47
C PHE A 175 5.12 -21.81 2.20
N PRO A 176 5.40 -23.11 2.39
CA PRO A 176 6.57 -23.58 3.14
C PRO A 176 7.90 -23.09 2.58
N THR A 177 7.91 -22.67 1.32
CA THR A 177 9.05 -22.11 0.63
C THR A 177 9.34 -20.68 1.10
N ASN A 178 8.36 -19.91 1.57
CA ASN A 178 8.55 -18.60 2.19
C ASN A 178 9.15 -18.75 3.60
N LYS A 179 10.46 -18.54 3.74
CA LYS A 179 11.14 -18.56 5.04
C LYS A 179 11.24 -17.18 5.70
N GLY A 180 10.98 -16.11 4.96
CA GLY A 180 11.06 -14.74 5.48
C GLY A 180 9.82 -14.33 6.27
N GLY A 181 8.63 -14.61 5.71
CA GLY A 181 7.36 -14.21 6.29
C GLY A 181 7.25 -12.70 6.55
N ALA A 182 6.33 -12.33 7.44
CA ALA A 182 6.09 -10.93 7.80
C ALA A 182 7.35 -10.21 8.33
N LYS A 183 8.27 -10.94 8.99
CA LYS A 183 9.55 -10.38 9.47
C LYS A 183 10.39 -9.78 8.33
N TYR A 184 10.28 -10.31 7.12
CA TYR A 184 10.96 -9.78 5.93
C TYR A 184 10.01 -9.07 4.96
N GLY A 185 8.80 -8.72 5.40
CA GLY A 185 7.87 -7.92 4.60
C GLY A 185 7.27 -8.66 3.40
N THR A 186 7.13 -10.00 3.46
CA THR A 186 6.62 -10.80 2.33
C THR A 186 5.09 -10.82 2.25
N GLY A 187 4.57 -11.19 1.07
CA GLY A 187 3.16 -11.53 0.91
C GLY A 187 2.28 -10.35 0.51
N TYR A 188 2.87 -9.26 0.02
CA TYR A 188 2.12 -8.10 -0.45
C TYR A 188 1.11 -8.45 -1.53
N CYS A 189 -0.08 -7.88 -1.39
CA CYS A 189 -1.13 -7.87 -2.38
C CYS A 189 -1.92 -6.56 -2.25
N ASP A 190 -2.52 -6.11 -3.34
CA ASP A 190 -3.49 -5.01 -3.33
C ASP A 190 -4.49 -5.18 -4.49
N ALA A 191 -5.47 -4.28 -4.56
CA ALA A 191 -6.55 -4.32 -5.55
C ALA A 191 -6.10 -4.00 -7.00
N GLN A 192 -4.86 -3.57 -7.21
CA GLN A 192 -4.29 -3.42 -8.56
C GLN A 192 -3.75 -4.74 -9.11
N CYS A 193 -3.69 -5.80 -8.28
CA CYS A 193 -3.10 -7.09 -8.61
C CYS A 193 -1.66 -6.94 -9.14
N PRO A 194 -0.73 -6.37 -8.37
CA PRO A 194 0.52 -5.85 -8.90
C PRO A 194 1.42 -6.97 -9.41
N HIS A 195 1.87 -6.77 -10.62
CA HIS A 195 2.82 -7.59 -11.33
C HIS A 195 4.27 -7.36 -10.85
N SER A 196 4.55 -6.25 -10.18
CA SER A 196 5.93 -5.93 -9.79
C SER A 196 6.45 -6.66 -8.55
N VAL A 197 5.65 -7.51 -7.90
CA VAL A 197 6.07 -8.22 -6.70
C VAL A 197 7.06 -9.33 -7.07
N LYS A 198 8.29 -9.25 -6.51
CA LYS A 198 9.39 -10.18 -6.84
C LYS A 198 9.19 -11.60 -6.32
N TYR A 199 8.45 -11.76 -5.23
CA TYR A 199 8.16 -13.06 -4.62
C TYR A 199 6.70 -13.16 -4.19
N ILE A 200 6.10 -14.26 -4.61
CA ILE A 200 4.67 -14.42 -4.76
C ILE A 200 4.37 -15.88 -4.40
N ASN A 201 3.46 -16.15 -3.45
CA ASN A 201 3.22 -17.51 -2.92
C ASN A 201 4.50 -18.30 -2.55
N GLY A 202 5.51 -17.59 -2.03
CA GLY A 202 6.81 -18.16 -1.68
C GLY A 202 7.67 -18.61 -2.87
N LYS A 203 7.35 -18.18 -4.09
CA LYS A 203 8.16 -18.41 -5.30
C LYS A 203 8.65 -17.10 -5.90
N ALA A 204 9.84 -17.12 -6.48
CA ALA A 204 10.37 -16.01 -7.25
C ALA A 204 9.51 -15.81 -8.51
N ASN A 205 9.17 -14.57 -8.78
CA ASN A 205 8.40 -14.17 -9.95
C ASN A 205 9.34 -13.86 -11.13
N SER A 206 10.10 -14.86 -11.57
CA SER A 206 11.17 -14.69 -12.56
C SER A 206 10.86 -15.28 -13.94
N GLY A 207 9.74 -16.00 -14.10
CA GLY A 207 9.49 -16.86 -15.26
C GLY A 207 9.35 -16.13 -16.59
N ASN A 208 8.69 -14.98 -16.61
CA ASN A 208 8.41 -14.20 -17.81
C ASN A 208 8.67 -12.69 -17.59
N TRP A 209 9.53 -12.36 -16.63
CA TRP A 209 9.77 -11.00 -16.16
C TRP A 209 10.17 -10.02 -17.27
N GLU A 210 9.43 -8.91 -17.41
CA GLU A 210 9.70 -7.86 -18.41
C GLU A 210 10.18 -6.57 -17.74
N PRO A 211 11.43 -6.13 -18.01
CA PRO A 211 11.98 -4.87 -17.52
C PRO A 211 11.14 -3.65 -17.94
N SER A 212 10.80 -2.77 -16.99
CA SER A 212 10.18 -1.49 -17.32
C SER A 212 11.24 -0.54 -17.93
N PRO A 213 10.91 0.20 -19.01
CA PRO A 213 11.83 1.15 -19.61
C PRO A 213 12.03 2.41 -18.76
N THR A 214 11.09 2.71 -17.86
CA THR A 214 11.04 3.93 -17.06
C THR A 214 11.10 3.69 -15.56
N ASP A 215 10.95 2.43 -15.11
CA ASP A 215 11.02 2.04 -13.72
C ASP A 215 12.14 0.98 -13.52
N PRO A 216 13.09 1.18 -12.59
CA PRO A 216 14.01 0.12 -12.15
C PRO A 216 13.28 -1.05 -11.45
N ILE A 217 11.96 -1.00 -11.34
CA ILE A 217 11.08 -2.03 -10.84
C ILE A 217 10.17 -2.48 -12.01
N SER A 218 10.16 -3.77 -12.33
CA SER A 218 9.44 -4.34 -13.49
C SER A 218 8.24 -5.18 -13.10
N GLU A 219 7.44 -5.63 -14.09
CA GLU A 219 6.11 -6.23 -13.96
C GLU A 219 6.06 -7.70 -14.47
N GLN A 220 5.47 -8.67 -13.71
CA GLN A 220 4.48 -9.73 -14.13
C GLN A 220 3.78 -10.51 -12.95
N THR A 221 2.67 -11.26 -13.07
CA THR A 221 1.78 -11.60 -11.89
C THR A 221 1.74 -13.02 -11.27
N GLN A 222 1.10 -13.09 -10.08
CA GLN A 222 0.48 -14.27 -9.44
C GLN A 222 -0.94 -14.64 -9.91
N CYS A 223 -1.75 -13.66 -10.30
CA CYS A 223 -2.99 -13.95 -11.01
C CYS A 223 -2.62 -14.26 -12.47
N GLU A 224 -3.47 -14.98 -13.20
CA GLU A 224 -3.17 -15.35 -14.58
C GLU A 224 -4.24 -14.81 -15.52
N GLY A 225 -3.79 -14.16 -16.60
CA GLY A 225 -4.65 -13.68 -17.67
C GLY A 225 -5.69 -12.67 -17.17
N ILE A 226 -6.95 -12.90 -17.55
CA ILE A 226 -8.04 -11.95 -17.34
C ILE A 226 -8.31 -11.66 -15.86
N GLU A 227 -7.96 -12.59 -14.95
CA GLU A 227 -8.18 -12.42 -13.51
C GLU A 227 -7.38 -11.26 -12.92
N CYS A 228 -6.24 -10.89 -13.51
CA CYS A 228 -5.44 -9.74 -13.08
C CYS A 228 -6.03 -8.38 -13.48
N GLY A 229 -6.90 -8.38 -14.48
CA GLY A 229 -7.47 -7.17 -15.06
C GLY A 229 -6.42 -6.18 -15.55
N ASP A 230 -5.48 -6.64 -16.38
CA ASP A 230 -4.34 -5.82 -16.81
C ASP A 230 -4.77 -4.61 -17.62
N ASN A 231 -4.23 -3.43 -17.27
CA ASN A 231 -4.50 -2.20 -18.00
C ASN A 231 -3.98 -2.32 -19.44
N ALA A 232 -2.79 -2.92 -19.62
CA ALA A 232 -2.14 -3.10 -20.92
C ALA A 232 -2.94 -3.98 -21.89
N SER A 233 -3.74 -4.94 -21.40
CA SER A 233 -4.61 -5.79 -22.23
C SER A 233 -6.04 -5.24 -22.37
N GLY A 234 -6.36 -4.12 -21.72
CA GLY A 234 -7.71 -3.57 -21.68
C GLY A 234 -8.68 -4.34 -20.78
N ASP A 235 -8.15 -5.15 -19.84
CA ASP A 235 -8.93 -6.02 -18.96
C ASP A 235 -9.23 -5.41 -17.59
N ARG A 236 -8.99 -4.10 -17.39
CA ARG A 236 -9.15 -3.38 -16.11
C ARG A 236 -10.42 -3.73 -15.32
N TYR A 237 -11.53 -3.98 -16.03
CA TYR A 237 -12.84 -4.28 -15.45
C TYR A 237 -13.29 -5.75 -15.61
N ASN A 238 -12.39 -6.62 -16.04
CA ASN A 238 -12.63 -8.06 -16.20
C ASN A 238 -11.92 -8.90 -15.13
N GLY A 239 -11.03 -8.27 -14.34
CA GLY A 239 -10.29 -8.90 -13.25
C GLY A 239 -11.11 -9.11 -11.98
N VAL A 240 -10.49 -9.75 -11.00
CA VAL A 240 -11.13 -10.11 -9.72
C VAL A 240 -11.15 -8.97 -8.70
N CYS A 241 -10.46 -7.87 -8.97
CA CYS A 241 -10.37 -6.71 -8.09
C CYS A 241 -10.92 -5.44 -8.75
N ASP A 242 -11.54 -4.60 -7.92
CA ASP A 242 -11.95 -3.25 -8.29
C ASP A 242 -10.73 -2.33 -8.29
N LYS A 243 -10.12 -2.11 -9.48
CA LYS A 243 -8.94 -1.26 -9.64
C LYS A 243 -9.23 0.24 -9.46
N ASP A 244 -10.47 0.68 -9.70
CA ASP A 244 -10.84 2.09 -9.56
C ASP A 244 -11.23 2.43 -8.11
N GLY A 245 -11.92 1.51 -7.44
CA GLY A 245 -12.51 1.75 -6.13
C GLY A 245 -13.74 2.65 -6.19
N CYS A 246 -14.27 2.97 -5.01
CA CYS A 246 -15.23 4.05 -4.79
C CYS A 246 -14.53 5.18 -4.00
N ASP A 247 -14.09 6.21 -4.72
CA ASP A 247 -13.23 7.28 -4.19
C ASP A 247 -14.03 8.50 -3.70
N PHE A 248 -13.63 9.04 -2.54
CA PHE A 248 -14.07 10.35 -2.05
C PHE A 248 -12.89 11.34 -2.08
N ALA A 249 -12.69 11.99 -3.21
CA ALA A 249 -11.67 13.02 -3.40
C ALA A 249 -12.31 14.42 -3.46
N SER A 250 -12.16 15.22 -2.40
CA SER A 250 -12.87 16.52 -2.21
C SER A 250 -12.81 17.43 -3.43
N TYR A 251 -11.63 17.57 -4.05
CA TYR A 251 -11.45 18.40 -5.25
C TYR A 251 -12.19 17.82 -6.47
N ARG A 252 -12.07 16.50 -6.71
CA ARG A 252 -12.79 15.77 -7.77
C ARG A 252 -14.30 15.90 -7.62
N LEU A 253 -14.77 15.93 -6.37
CA LEU A 253 -16.17 16.09 -5.98
C LEU A 253 -16.63 17.56 -5.93
N GLY A 254 -15.80 18.51 -6.37
CA GLY A 254 -16.22 19.90 -6.61
C GLY A 254 -15.87 20.90 -5.52
N ASP A 255 -15.36 20.49 -4.36
CA ASP A 255 -14.84 21.42 -3.34
C ASP A 255 -13.33 21.62 -3.48
N ARG A 256 -12.98 22.58 -4.35
CA ARG A 256 -11.59 22.94 -4.68
C ARG A 256 -10.90 23.78 -3.60
N SER A 257 -11.62 24.20 -2.56
CA SER A 257 -11.12 25.05 -1.47
C SER A 257 -10.96 24.31 -0.14
N TYR A 258 -11.29 23.02 -0.11
CA TYR A 258 -11.31 22.24 1.11
C TYR A 258 -9.92 21.83 1.59
N TYR A 259 -9.13 21.16 0.74
CA TYR A 259 -7.84 20.55 1.10
C TYR A 259 -6.73 21.08 0.19
N GLY A 260 -5.67 21.64 0.78
CA GLY A 260 -4.54 22.17 0.01
C GLY A 260 -3.56 22.99 0.84
N THR A 261 -2.49 23.46 0.19
CA THR A 261 -1.38 24.12 0.87
C THR A 261 -1.69 25.58 1.20
N GLY A 262 -1.72 25.93 2.48
CA GLY A 262 -1.86 27.29 2.99
C GLY A 262 -3.17 27.55 3.74
N SER A 263 -3.18 28.61 4.55
CA SER A 263 -4.27 28.92 5.49
C SER A 263 -5.62 29.30 4.85
N ASN A 264 -5.70 29.37 3.52
CA ASN A 264 -6.95 29.64 2.80
C ASN A 264 -7.80 28.37 2.59
N PHE A 265 -7.20 27.18 2.76
CA PHE A 265 -7.91 25.91 2.70
C PHE A 265 -8.51 25.55 4.06
N LYS A 266 -9.58 24.75 4.07
CA LYS A 266 -10.19 24.25 5.31
C LYS A 266 -9.26 23.31 6.06
N VAL A 267 -8.58 22.44 5.32
CA VAL A 267 -7.50 21.58 5.78
C VAL A 267 -6.22 22.07 5.13
N ASP A 268 -5.34 22.67 5.92
CA ASP A 268 -4.08 23.25 5.45
C ASP A 268 -2.96 22.21 5.46
N THR A 269 -2.55 21.75 4.28
CA THR A 269 -1.53 20.70 4.12
C THR A 269 -0.11 21.19 4.30
N SER A 270 0.12 22.50 4.48
CA SER A 270 1.45 23.03 4.83
C SER A 270 1.89 22.67 6.25
N ARG A 271 1.00 22.04 7.03
CA ARG A 271 1.19 21.67 8.43
C ARG A 271 0.58 20.30 8.68
N LYS A 272 0.94 19.69 9.81
CA LYS A 272 0.41 18.41 10.26
C LYS A 272 -1.13 18.45 10.40
N VAL A 273 -1.78 17.35 10.03
CA VAL A 273 -3.23 17.14 10.10
C VAL A 273 -3.51 15.80 10.79
N THR A 274 -4.45 15.75 11.72
CA THR A 274 -5.01 14.48 12.20
C THR A 274 -6.14 14.06 11.25
N VAL A 275 -6.07 12.83 10.74
CA VAL A 275 -7.07 12.22 9.86
C VAL A 275 -7.82 11.16 10.65
N VAL A 276 -9.14 11.23 10.69
CA VAL A 276 -10.00 10.27 11.39
C VAL A 276 -10.92 9.57 10.40
N THR A 277 -10.93 8.24 10.42
CA THR A 277 -11.80 7.42 9.58
C THR A 277 -12.65 6.49 10.43
N GLN A 278 -13.96 6.49 10.21
CA GLN A 278 -14.91 5.65 10.94
C GLN A 278 -15.57 4.67 9.98
N PHE A 279 -15.62 3.40 10.38
CA PHE A 279 -16.21 2.31 9.59
C PHE A 279 -17.53 1.89 10.23
N ILE A 280 -18.62 2.49 9.76
CA ILE A 280 -19.95 2.38 10.34
C ILE A 280 -20.65 1.14 9.81
N THR A 281 -21.19 0.31 10.70
CA THR A 281 -22.01 -0.84 10.33
C THR A 281 -23.50 -0.53 10.41
N SER A 282 -24.29 -1.28 9.64
CA SER A 282 -25.74 -1.12 9.51
C SER A 282 -26.52 -1.22 10.84
N ASP A 283 -25.96 -1.90 11.85
CA ASP A 283 -26.60 -2.10 13.15
C ASP A 283 -25.76 -1.57 14.34
N GLY A 284 -24.64 -0.89 14.06
CA GLY A 284 -23.74 -0.37 15.09
C GLY A 284 -22.98 -1.45 15.87
N THR A 285 -22.91 -2.67 15.35
CA THR A 285 -22.18 -3.79 15.96
C THR A 285 -21.04 -4.28 15.07
N ASP A 286 -20.15 -5.10 15.64
CA ASP A 286 -19.02 -5.71 14.93
C ASP A 286 -19.45 -6.81 13.93
N ASN A 287 -20.73 -7.23 13.98
CA ASN A 287 -21.30 -8.24 13.09
C ASN A 287 -22.12 -7.65 11.95
N GLY A 288 -22.50 -6.37 12.03
CA GLY A 288 -23.24 -5.69 10.97
C GLY A 288 -22.41 -5.58 9.69
N ASP A 289 -23.11 -5.44 8.57
CA ASP A 289 -22.47 -5.15 7.28
C ASP A 289 -21.92 -3.72 7.30
N LEU A 290 -20.75 -3.50 6.68
CA LEU A 290 -20.22 -2.15 6.50
C LEU A 290 -21.21 -1.35 5.62
N GLN A 291 -21.66 -0.22 6.14
CA GLN A 291 -22.67 0.62 5.48
C GLN A 291 -22.10 1.97 5.04
N GLU A 292 -21.15 2.52 5.81
CA GLU A 292 -20.68 3.87 5.58
C GLU A 292 -19.24 4.04 6.09
N ILE A 293 -18.40 4.73 5.31
CA ILE A 293 -17.06 5.16 5.73
C ILE A 293 -17.08 6.68 5.87
N ARG A 294 -16.95 7.16 7.11
CA ARG A 294 -16.93 8.60 7.42
C ARG A 294 -15.52 9.11 7.60
N ARG A 295 -15.36 10.41 7.34
CA ARG A 295 -14.11 11.15 7.49
C ARG A 295 -14.35 12.42 8.28
N PHE A 296 -13.40 12.76 9.15
CA PHE A 296 -13.20 14.13 9.57
C PHE A 296 -11.71 14.35 9.86
N TYR A 297 -11.33 15.61 10.06
CA TYR A 297 -9.97 16.02 10.35
C TYR A 297 -9.91 16.78 11.67
N VAL A 298 -8.74 16.80 12.29
CA VAL A 298 -8.43 17.72 13.38
C VAL A 298 -7.16 18.47 13.04
N GLN A 299 -7.21 19.80 13.07
CA GLN A 299 -6.05 20.67 12.88
C GLN A 299 -6.09 21.80 13.89
N ASP A 300 -4.96 22.07 14.55
CA ASP A 300 -4.88 23.06 15.64
C ASP A 300 -5.92 22.86 16.76
N GLY A 301 -6.28 21.60 17.03
CA GLY A 301 -7.31 21.22 18.01
C GLY A 301 -8.75 21.49 17.56
N GLN A 302 -8.97 21.96 16.33
CA GLN A 302 -10.29 22.18 15.75
C GLN A 302 -10.70 20.98 14.90
N ARG A 303 -11.90 20.46 15.17
CA ARG A 303 -12.54 19.46 14.33
C ARG A 303 -13.05 20.11 13.05
N ILE A 304 -12.75 19.48 11.92
CA ILE A 304 -13.14 19.89 10.57
C ILE A 304 -13.87 18.69 9.95
N GLU A 305 -15.19 18.78 9.79
CA GLU A 305 -15.97 17.75 9.08
C GLU A 305 -15.50 17.61 7.63
N ASN A 306 -15.77 16.46 7.01
CA ASN A 306 -15.45 16.24 5.60
C ASN A 306 -16.09 17.30 4.69
N SER A 307 -15.56 17.46 3.47
CA SER A 307 -16.25 18.24 2.45
C SER A 307 -17.53 17.53 2.02
N PHE A 308 -18.44 18.31 1.42
CA PHE A 308 -19.60 17.76 0.74
C PHE A 308 -19.34 17.71 -0.78
N THR A 309 -19.94 16.74 -1.45
CA THR A 309 -20.05 16.74 -2.91
C THR A 309 -20.71 18.04 -3.40
N ASN A 310 -20.19 18.59 -4.49
CA ASN A 310 -20.64 19.85 -5.09
C ASN A 310 -20.51 19.79 -6.62
N LEU A 311 -21.25 18.86 -7.23
CA LEU A 311 -21.29 18.66 -8.67
C LEU A 311 -22.73 18.68 -9.19
N PRO A 312 -22.97 19.21 -10.42
CA PRO A 312 -24.30 19.18 -11.01
C PRO A 312 -24.83 17.75 -11.15
N GLY A 313 -25.99 17.49 -10.54
CA GLY A 313 -26.70 16.21 -10.67
C GLY A 313 -26.23 15.08 -9.75
N LEU A 314 -25.27 15.35 -8.86
CA LEU A 314 -24.86 14.45 -7.77
C LEU A 314 -25.52 14.93 -6.46
N SER A 315 -26.14 14.02 -5.71
CA SER A 315 -26.68 14.35 -4.39
C SER A 315 -25.57 14.78 -3.41
N SER A 316 -25.96 15.44 -2.31
CA SER A 316 -25.02 15.91 -1.29
C SER A 316 -24.59 14.76 -0.38
N TYR A 317 -23.31 14.38 -0.43
CA TYR A 317 -22.68 13.35 0.40
C TYR A 317 -21.41 13.91 1.04
N ASP A 318 -21.09 13.48 2.26
CA ASP A 318 -19.83 13.76 2.97
C ASP A 318 -19.13 12.46 3.43
N SER A 319 -19.61 11.31 2.97
CA SER A 319 -19.11 9.98 3.31
C SER A 319 -19.25 9.01 2.13
N ILE A 320 -18.53 7.89 2.21
CA ILE A 320 -18.67 6.81 1.23
C ILE A 320 -19.80 5.90 1.69
N THR A 321 -20.82 5.77 0.85
CA THR A 321 -21.98 4.86 0.98
C THR A 321 -22.23 4.20 -0.36
N GLU A 322 -22.99 3.10 -0.39
CA GLU A 322 -23.35 2.44 -1.65
C GLU A 322 -24.06 3.40 -2.63
N ASP A 323 -24.99 4.22 -2.12
CA ASP A 323 -25.70 5.22 -2.92
C ASP A 323 -24.74 6.28 -3.51
N PHE A 324 -23.78 6.75 -2.71
CA PHE A 324 -22.73 7.66 -3.19
C PHE A 324 -21.90 7.03 -4.30
N CYS A 325 -21.48 5.77 -4.14
CA CYS A 325 -20.67 5.06 -5.14
C CYS A 325 -21.43 4.94 -6.47
N ILE A 326 -22.65 4.44 -6.43
CA ILE A 326 -23.50 4.29 -7.63
C ILE A 326 -23.75 5.64 -8.29
N GLU A 327 -24.11 6.67 -7.52
CA GLU A 327 -24.44 7.97 -8.09
C GLU A 327 -23.22 8.69 -8.66
N SER A 328 -22.08 8.66 -7.96
CA SER A 328 -20.83 9.30 -8.42
C SER A 328 -20.30 8.63 -9.68
N LYS A 329 -20.24 7.29 -9.73
CA LYS A 329 -19.84 6.54 -10.94
C LYS A 329 -20.70 6.90 -12.14
N ARG A 330 -22.03 6.94 -11.96
CA ARG A 330 -22.98 7.39 -13.00
C ARG A 330 -22.71 8.82 -13.46
N ILE A 331 -22.42 9.75 -12.55
CA ILE A 331 -22.17 11.15 -12.86
C ILE A 331 -20.85 11.36 -13.60
N PHE A 332 -19.82 10.57 -13.26
CA PHE A 332 -18.54 10.60 -13.95
C PHE A 332 -18.55 9.85 -15.29
N GLY A 333 -19.50 8.92 -15.46
CA GLY A 333 -19.48 7.98 -16.58
C GLY A 333 -18.46 6.86 -16.40
N ASP A 334 -18.04 6.61 -15.15
CA ASP A 334 -17.10 5.55 -14.78
C ASP A 334 -17.85 4.21 -14.70
N PHE A 335 -17.16 3.11 -14.99
CA PHE A 335 -17.71 1.77 -14.82
C PHE A 335 -17.79 1.42 -13.33
N ASP A 336 -18.96 0.96 -12.88
CA ASP A 336 -19.21 0.62 -11.48
C ASP A 336 -18.80 -0.82 -11.17
N HIS A 337 -17.49 -1.09 -11.17
CA HIS A 337 -16.95 -2.38 -10.77
C HIS A 337 -17.14 -2.64 -9.28
N HIS A 338 -17.14 -1.57 -8.47
CA HIS A 338 -17.35 -1.61 -7.03
C HIS A 338 -18.63 -2.36 -6.66
N SER A 339 -19.78 -1.92 -7.18
CA SER A 339 -21.06 -2.59 -6.90
C SER A 339 -21.14 -3.98 -7.55
N GLN A 340 -20.47 -4.23 -8.68
CA GLN A 340 -20.41 -5.57 -9.29
C GLN A 340 -19.66 -6.58 -8.43
N LEU A 341 -18.62 -6.16 -7.72
CA LEU A 341 -17.82 -7.01 -6.82
C LEU A 341 -18.34 -7.03 -5.37
N GLY A 342 -19.56 -6.55 -5.13
CA GLY A 342 -20.23 -6.66 -3.82
C GLY A 342 -20.12 -5.42 -2.92
N GLY A 343 -19.53 -4.33 -3.44
CA GLY A 343 -19.57 -3.00 -2.84
C GLY A 343 -19.00 -2.91 -1.43
N LEU A 344 -19.58 -2.04 -0.61
CA LEU A 344 -19.13 -1.86 0.79
C LEU A 344 -19.30 -3.11 1.63
N LYS A 345 -20.28 -3.96 1.32
CA LYS A 345 -20.48 -5.21 2.06
C LYS A 345 -19.26 -6.13 1.93
N GLU A 346 -18.78 -6.37 0.72
CA GLU A 346 -17.60 -7.23 0.50
C GLU A 346 -16.33 -6.60 1.09
N MET A 347 -16.17 -5.28 0.96
CA MET A 347 -15.10 -4.56 1.67
C MET A 347 -15.17 -4.80 3.19
N GLY A 348 -16.38 -4.75 3.76
CA GLY A 348 -16.63 -5.04 5.16
C GLY A 348 -16.21 -6.44 5.59
N GLU A 349 -16.36 -7.44 4.71
CA GLU A 349 -15.90 -8.82 4.99
C GLU A 349 -14.37 -8.89 5.15
N ALA A 350 -13.61 -8.23 4.28
CA ALA A 350 -12.15 -8.15 4.40
C ALA A 350 -11.73 -7.45 5.71
N LEU A 351 -12.34 -6.30 6.00
CA LEU A 351 -12.09 -5.54 7.24
C LEU A 351 -12.45 -6.33 8.51
N ARG A 352 -13.41 -7.26 8.42
CA ARG A 352 -13.83 -8.14 9.53
C ARG A 352 -12.82 -9.27 9.78
N ARG A 353 -12.30 -9.88 8.72
CA ARG A 353 -11.27 -10.93 8.80
C ARG A 353 -9.97 -10.38 9.40
N GLY A 354 -9.65 -9.14 9.02
CA GLY A 354 -8.52 -8.39 9.54
C GLY A 354 -7.55 -8.05 8.43
N VAL A 355 -7.00 -6.85 8.50
CA VAL A 355 -6.16 -6.27 7.44
C VAL A 355 -4.84 -5.73 8.00
N VAL A 356 -3.82 -5.70 7.15
CA VAL A 356 -2.49 -5.19 7.47
C VAL A 356 -2.39 -3.73 7.09
N LEU A 357 -1.86 -2.91 8.00
CA LEU A 357 -1.59 -1.49 7.77
C LEU A 357 -0.31 -1.31 6.95
N VAL A 358 -0.41 -0.49 5.91
CA VAL A 358 0.67 -0.16 4.98
C VAL A 358 0.96 1.34 5.02
N PHE A 359 2.25 1.70 5.04
CA PHE A 359 2.73 3.06 4.83
C PHE A 359 3.60 3.08 3.58
N SER A 360 3.50 4.14 2.79
CA SER A 360 4.35 4.27 1.62
C SER A 360 4.58 5.72 1.19
N LEU A 361 5.62 5.90 0.40
CA LEU A 361 5.88 7.08 -0.40
C LEU A 361 6.35 6.63 -1.77
N TRP A 362 5.70 7.10 -2.83
CA TRP A 362 5.99 6.64 -4.19
C TRP A 362 5.68 7.71 -5.24
N THR A 363 6.27 7.51 -6.42
CA THR A 363 5.99 8.21 -7.68
C THR A 363 5.41 7.20 -8.67
N ASP A 364 4.56 7.66 -9.58
CA ASP A 364 3.78 6.79 -10.44
C ASP A 364 4.35 6.73 -11.86
N HIS A 365 4.89 5.56 -12.22
CA HIS A 365 5.49 5.33 -13.54
C HIS A 365 4.46 4.98 -14.62
N GLU A 366 3.19 4.75 -14.27
CA GLU A 366 2.12 4.42 -15.22
C GLU A 366 1.34 5.67 -15.63
N ALA A 367 0.91 6.49 -14.65
CA ALA A 367 0.01 7.62 -14.89
C ALA A 367 0.47 8.94 -14.25
N ASN A 368 1.74 9.04 -13.82
CA ASN A 368 2.36 10.26 -13.29
C ASN A 368 1.58 10.89 -12.11
N MET A 369 0.78 10.11 -11.37
CA MET A 369 -0.07 10.57 -10.26
C MET A 369 -1.23 11.50 -10.70
N LEU A 370 -1.47 11.64 -12.00
CA LEU A 370 -2.48 12.57 -12.53
C LEU A 370 -3.89 12.20 -12.12
N TRP A 371 -4.14 10.91 -11.89
CA TRP A 371 -5.39 10.36 -11.36
C TRP A 371 -5.68 10.78 -9.91
N LEU A 372 -4.70 11.38 -9.22
CA LEU A 372 -4.83 11.90 -7.86
C LEU A 372 -4.89 13.43 -7.85
N ASP A 373 -4.00 14.11 -8.57
CA ASP A 373 -3.72 15.54 -8.35
C ASP A 373 -3.88 16.47 -9.57
N SER A 374 -4.27 15.93 -10.74
CA SER A 374 -4.37 16.67 -12.00
C SER A 374 -5.70 16.43 -12.72
N ASN A 375 -5.73 16.66 -14.04
CA ASN A 375 -6.84 16.26 -14.90
C ASN A 375 -6.54 14.88 -15.49
N TYR A 376 -7.46 13.93 -15.31
CA TYR A 376 -7.30 12.56 -15.81
C TYR A 376 -8.63 11.98 -16.32
N PRO A 377 -8.68 11.45 -17.56
CA PRO A 377 -7.59 11.39 -18.55
C PRO A 377 -7.12 12.76 -19.07
N VAL A 378 -5.89 12.86 -19.55
CA VAL A 378 -5.24 14.13 -19.93
C VAL A 378 -5.87 14.85 -21.11
N ASP A 379 -6.56 14.12 -21.98
CA ASP A 379 -7.27 14.62 -23.17
C ASP A 379 -8.75 14.94 -22.91
N ALA A 380 -9.27 14.59 -21.73
CA ALA A 380 -10.64 14.88 -21.36
C ALA A 380 -10.83 16.35 -20.97
N ASN A 381 -12.03 16.90 -21.22
CA ASN A 381 -12.36 18.27 -20.85
C ASN A 381 -12.41 18.40 -19.31
N PRO A 382 -11.59 19.26 -18.66
CA PRO A 382 -11.58 19.43 -17.20
C PRO A 382 -12.90 19.94 -16.61
N SER A 383 -13.83 20.43 -17.44
CA SER A 383 -15.17 20.84 -17.02
C SER A 383 -16.14 19.65 -16.88
N ASN A 384 -15.80 18.48 -17.43
CA ASN A 384 -16.59 17.27 -17.26
C ASN A 384 -16.45 16.77 -15.82
N PRO A 385 -17.54 16.43 -15.13
CA PRO A 385 -17.49 15.84 -13.79
C PRO A 385 -16.55 14.64 -13.72
N GLY A 386 -15.72 14.57 -12.68
CA GLY A 386 -14.79 13.46 -12.45
C GLY A 386 -13.41 13.58 -13.10
N VAL A 387 -13.22 14.49 -14.06
CA VAL A 387 -11.93 14.65 -14.76
C VAL A 387 -10.91 15.41 -13.93
N SER A 388 -11.29 16.56 -13.35
CA SER A 388 -10.37 17.44 -12.62
C SER A 388 -10.27 17.03 -11.14
N ARG A 389 -9.10 16.58 -10.71
CA ARG A 389 -8.86 15.92 -9.41
C ARG A 389 -7.92 16.71 -8.51
N GLY A 390 -7.18 17.64 -9.09
CA GLY A 390 -6.41 18.62 -8.36
C GLY A 390 -5.88 19.72 -9.27
N PRO A 391 -5.09 20.64 -8.72
CA PRO A 391 -4.59 21.81 -9.45
C PRO A 391 -3.29 21.54 -10.22
N CYS A 392 -2.71 20.33 -10.16
CA CYS A 392 -1.41 20.06 -10.76
C CYS A 392 -1.50 20.08 -12.30
N PRO A 393 -0.46 20.58 -13.00
CA PRO A 393 -0.38 20.52 -14.46
C PRO A 393 -0.41 19.08 -14.99
N THR A 394 -0.97 18.87 -16.19
CA THR A 394 -1.04 17.54 -16.82
C THR A 394 0.30 17.00 -17.31
N ASP A 395 1.32 17.85 -17.38
CA ASP A 395 2.72 17.50 -17.67
C ASP A 395 3.57 17.35 -16.40
N SER A 396 2.95 17.40 -15.22
CA SER A 396 3.62 17.14 -13.94
C SER A 396 3.76 15.65 -13.66
N GLY A 397 4.51 15.32 -12.60
CA GLY A 397 4.52 13.99 -12.02
C GLY A 397 5.34 12.92 -12.73
N VAL A 398 6.07 13.28 -13.79
CA VAL A 398 7.07 12.39 -14.40
C VAL A 398 8.08 11.96 -13.32
N PRO A 399 8.18 10.66 -12.98
CA PRO A 399 8.93 10.20 -11.80
C PRO A 399 10.35 10.73 -11.72
N GLN A 400 11.08 10.67 -12.84
CA GLN A 400 12.47 11.15 -12.91
C GLN A 400 12.59 12.65 -12.58
N ASP A 401 11.64 13.48 -13.01
CA ASP A 401 11.63 14.91 -12.74
C ASP A 401 11.29 15.18 -11.27
N VAL A 402 10.29 14.45 -10.74
CA VAL A 402 9.86 14.55 -9.33
C VAL A 402 11.00 14.16 -8.39
N GLU A 403 11.65 13.03 -8.65
CA GLU A 403 12.76 12.51 -7.85
C GLU A 403 13.98 13.44 -7.86
N ASN A 404 14.27 14.07 -9.01
CA ASN A 404 15.40 15.01 -9.14
C ASN A 404 15.10 16.35 -8.46
N ALA A 405 13.86 16.83 -8.55
CA ALA A 405 13.44 18.09 -7.96
C ALA A 405 13.20 17.98 -6.45
N ASN A 406 12.77 16.81 -5.95
CA ASN A 406 12.32 16.62 -4.57
C ASN A 406 12.98 15.39 -3.88
N PRO A 407 14.30 15.17 -3.98
CA PRO A 407 14.93 13.96 -3.43
C PRO A 407 14.78 13.85 -1.89
N ASP A 408 14.59 14.98 -1.23
CA ASP A 408 14.51 15.09 0.22
C ASP A 408 13.06 15.10 0.73
N ALA A 409 12.07 15.06 -0.17
CA ALA A 409 10.66 15.05 0.21
C ALA A 409 10.38 13.88 1.15
N THR A 410 9.74 14.19 2.28
CA THR A 410 9.49 13.22 3.34
C THR A 410 8.03 13.29 3.76
N VAL A 411 7.37 12.14 3.81
CA VAL A 411 6.07 12.00 4.48
C VAL A 411 6.29 11.54 5.92
N ARG A 412 5.49 12.05 6.85
CA ARG A 412 5.51 11.61 8.26
C ARG A 412 4.14 11.12 8.66
N PHE A 413 4.07 9.89 9.14
CA PHE A 413 2.88 9.30 9.76
C PHE A 413 3.14 9.13 11.24
N SER A 414 2.24 9.64 12.08
CA SER A 414 2.44 9.57 13.53
C SER A 414 1.16 9.37 14.31
N ASN A 415 1.30 9.09 15.60
CA ASN A 415 0.19 9.11 16.55
C ASN A 415 -1.00 8.24 16.12
N ILE A 416 -0.70 7.02 15.65
CA ILE A 416 -1.72 6.07 15.21
C ILE A 416 -2.55 5.63 16.41
N LYS A 417 -3.87 5.75 16.26
CA LYS A 417 -4.86 5.35 17.25
C LYS A 417 -5.94 4.52 16.60
N PHE A 418 -6.36 3.47 17.29
CA PHE A 418 -7.39 2.54 16.84
C PHE A 418 -8.32 2.20 18.00
N GLY A 419 -9.64 2.24 17.79
CA GLY A 419 -10.58 2.00 18.88
C GLY A 419 -12.04 2.04 18.50
N ALA A 420 -12.91 2.09 19.52
CA ALA A 420 -14.33 2.33 19.31
C ALA A 420 -14.57 3.68 18.62
N ILE A 421 -15.68 3.80 17.88
CA ILE A 421 -16.06 5.05 17.22
C ILE A 421 -16.16 6.20 18.23
N GLY A 422 -15.49 7.31 17.95
CA GLY A 422 -15.40 8.47 18.83
C GLY A 422 -14.42 8.33 20.00
N SER A 423 -13.48 7.37 19.97
CA SER A 423 -12.52 7.18 21.08
C SER A 423 -11.12 7.75 20.82
N THR A 424 -10.79 8.13 19.59
CA THR A 424 -9.39 8.38 19.20
C THR A 424 -8.96 9.86 19.19
N THR A 425 -9.90 10.80 19.34
CA THR A 425 -9.65 12.25 19.39
C THR A 425 -9.89 12.86 20.74
#